data_AF-A0A1S8WW93-F1
#
_entry.id   AF-A0A1S8WW93-F1
#
_cell.length_a   1.000
_cell.length_b   1.000
_cell.length_c   1.000
_cell.angle_alpha   90.00
_cell.angle_beta   90.00
_cell.angle_gamma   90.00
#
_symmetry.space_group_name_H-M   'P 1'
#
loop_
_entity.id
_entity.type
_entity.pdbx_description
1 polymer ?
#
loop_
_entity_poly.entity_id
_entity_poly.type
_entity_poly.pdbx_seq_one_letter_code
_entity_poly.pdbx_strand_id
1 'polypeptide(L)'
;MCEIKLTAYVLLLTCSIQLSRAKTTQEQKTKFLDMHNELREKIRKCTLSGQPPVRGNYELMTWDEAVEAQAQKWSDNCIFGHGELKGVGQNAAVAGSVEQIQSEALLLAS
;
A
#
# COMPACT_ATOMS: atom_id res chain seq x y z
N MET A 1 -6.83 37.09 -25.74
CA MET A 1 -5.54 36.87 -25.06
C MET A 1 -5.67 36.49 -23.57
N CYS A 2 -6.85 36.59 -22.94
CA CYS A 2 -7.07 36.24 -21.52
C CYS A 2 -7.43 34.75 -21.31
N GLU A 3 -8.18 34.16 -22.24
CA GLU A 3 -8.70 32.76 -22.19
C GLU A 3 -7.60 31.67 -22.14
N ILE A 4 -6.48 31.85 -22.85
CA ILE A 4 -5.40 30.86 -22.91
C ILE A 4 -4.62 30.79 -21.59
N LYS A 5 -4.56 31.90 -20.84
CA LYS A 5 -3.85 31.95 -19.55
C LYS A 5 -4.66 31.29 -18.43
N LEU A 6 -5.99 31.45 -18.45
CA LEU A 6 -6.87 30.85 -17.46
C LEU A 6 -6.93 29.33 -17.61
N THR A 7 -7.01 28.84 -18.85
CA THR A 7 -6.99 27.40 -19.14
C THR A 7 -5.65 26.74 -18.78
N ALA A 8 -4.51 27.39 -19.10
CA ALA A 8 -3.20 26.92 -18.68
C ALA A 8 -3.03 26.88 -17.14
N TYR A 9 -3.58 27.87 -16.43
CA TYR A 9 -3.54 27.94 -14.98
C TYR A 9 -4.38 26.84 -14.30
N VAL A 10 -5.59 26.57 -14.81
CA VAL A 10 -6.44 25.46 -14.34
C VAL A 10 -5.79 24.09 -14.60
N LEU A 11 -5.12 23.92 -15.74
CA LEU A 11 -4.38 22.69 -16.07
C LEU A 11 -3.18 22.46 -15.15
N LEU A 12 -2.45 23.52 -14.79
CA LEU A 12 -1.34 23.46 -13.84
C LEU A 12 -1.84 23.14 -12.41
N LEU A 13 -2.91 23.78 -11.96
CA LEU A 13 -3.51 23.53 -10.64
C LEU A 13 -4.04 22.10 -10.49
N THR A 14 -4.71 21.57 -11.52
CA THR A 14 -5.21 20.18 -11.51
C THR A 14 -4.09 19.14 -11.61
N CYS A 15 -2.96 19.47 -12.25
CA CYS A 15 -1.76 18.64 -12.27
C CYS A 15 -1.06 18.57 -10.90
N SER A 16 -1.14 19.63 -10.09
CA SER A 16 -0.60 19.65 -8.72
C SER A 16 -1.45 18.90 -7.70
N ILE A 17 -2.72 18.57 -8.02
CA ILE A 17 -3.61 17.74 -7.19
C ILE A 17 -3.49 16.25 -7.59
N GLN A 18 -2.38 15.83 -8.20
CA GLN A 18 -2.11 14.40 -8.34
C GLN A 18 -1.89 13.82 -6.93
N LEU A 19 -2.95 13.23 -6.39
CA LEU A 19 -2.92 12.35 -5.23
C LEU A 19 -1.80 11.33 -5.50
N SER A 20 -0.70 11.44 -4.77
CA SER A 20 0.49 10.61 -4.97
C SER A 20 0.12 9.15 -4.66
N ARG A 21 -0.22 8.39 -5.70
CA ARG A 21 -0.42 6.93 -5.61
C ARG A 21 0.94 6.28 -5.55
N ALA A 22 1.56 6.32 -4.37
CA ALA A 22 2.81 5.64 -4.12
C ALA A 22 2.63 4.16 -4.48
N LYS A 23 3.51 3.66 -5.35
CA LYS A 23 3.58 2.25 -5.70
C LYS A 23 4.50 1.53 -4.74
N THR A 24 4.26 0.23 -4.57
CA THR A 24 5.14 -0.64 -3.78
C THR A 24 6.55 -0.66 -4.39
N THR A 25 7.55 -0.25 -3.62
CA THR A 25 8.96 -0.25 -4.05
C THR A 25 9.55 -1.67 -4.05
N GLN A 26 10.64 -1.90 -4.78
CA GLN A 26 11.27 -3.23 -4.81
C GLN A 26 11.71 -3.71 -3.42
N GLU A 27 12.22 -2.81 -2.58
CA GLU A 27 12.58 -3.12 -1.19
C GLU A 27 11.35 -3.57 -0.38
N GLN A 28 10.22 -2.88 -0.54
CA GLN A 28 8.97 -3.28 0.12
C GLN A 28 8.47 -4.63 -0.37
N LYS A 29 8.54 -4.92 -1.68
CA LYS A 29 8.18 -6.23 -2.25
C LYS A 29 9.00 -7.35 -1.61
N THR A 30 10.32 -7.18 -1.57
CA THR A 30 11.24 -8.15 -0.93
C THR A 30 10.88 -8.33 0.54
N LYS A 31 10.70 -7.24 1.28
CA LYS A 31 10.33 -7.30 2.70
C LYS A 31 9.03 -8.05 2.94
N PHE A 32 7.98 -7.78 2.16
CA PHE A 32 6.72 -8.50 2.29
C PHE A 32 6.87 -9.99 1.99
N LEU A 33 7.59 -10.35 0.93
CA LEU A 33 7.79 -11.74 0.54
C LEU A 33 8.60 -12.51 1.60
N ASP A 34 9.69 -11.91 2.08
CA ASP A 34 10.57 -12.50 3.08
C ASP A 34 9.84 -12.71 4.41
N MET A 35 9.08 -11.71 4.88
CA MET A 35 8.30 -11.84 6.10
C MET A 35 7.27 -12.98 6.03
N HIS A 36 6.57 -13.13 4.91
CA HIS A 36 5.61 -14.23 4.73
C HIS A 36 6.33 -15.58 4.73
N ASN A 37 7.41 -15.71 3.97
CA ASN A 37 8.15 -16.97 3.85
C ASN A 37 8.86 -17.36 5.16
N GLU A 38 9.38 -16.41 5.92
CA GLU A 38 9.96 -16.65 7.24
C GLU A 38 8.91 -17.21 8.22
N LEU A 39 7.73 -16.60 8.28
CA LEU A 39 6.65 -17.06 9.15
C LEU A 39 6.13 -18.44 8.74
N ARG A 40 5.95 -18.67 7.43
CA ARG A 40 5.58 -19.99 6.87
C ARG A 40 6.60 -21.06 7.27
N GLU A 41 7.89 -20.73 7.22
CA GLU A 41 8.97 -21.64 7.60
C GLU A 41 8.99 -21.93 9.10
N LYS A 42 8.69 -20.93 9.95
CA LYS A 42 8.54 -21.15 11.40
C LYS A 42 7.35 -22.07 11.73
N ILE A 43 6.22 -21.93 11.03
CA ILE A 43 5.08 -22.83 11.17
C ILE A 43 5.47 -24.26 10.75
N ARG A 44 6.14 -24.40 9.60
CA ARG A 44 6.64 -25.70 9.11
C ARG A 44 7.59 -26.38 10.09
N LYS A 45 8.48 -25.62 10.73
CA LYS A 45 9.42 -26.10 11.75
C LYS A 45 8.81 -26.26 13.14
N CYS A 46 7.52 -25.94 13.32
CA CYS A 46 6.85 -25.91 14.62
C CYS A 46 7.55 -25.01 15.66
N THR A 47 8.21 -23.94 15.19
CA THR A 47 8.91 -22.97 16.05
C THR A 47 8.10 -21.68 16.28
N LEU A 48 6.94 -21.54 15.61
CA LEU A 48 6.00 -20.45 15.88
C LEU A 48 4.96 -20.88 16.92
N SER A 49 5.04 -20.31 18.12
CA SER A 49 4.12 -20.64 19.23
C SER A 49 2.65 -20.35 18.86
N GLY A 50 1.74 -21.22 19.29
CA GLY A 50 0.30 -21.08 19.07
C GLY A 50 -0.20 -21.46 17.68
N GLN A 51 0.68 -21.89 16.76
CA GLN A 51 0.29 -22.33 15.42
C GLN A 51 0.33 -23.87 15.31
N PRO A 52 -0.66 -24.49 14.64
CA PRO A 52 -0.63 -25.92 14.38
C PRO A 52 0.49 -26.27 13.38
N PRO A 53 0.95 -27.53 13.34
CA PRO A 53 1.87 -27.99 12.31
C PRO A 53 1.24 -27.84 10.91
N VAL A 54 2.09 -27.64 9.90
CA VAL A 54 1.65 -27.61 8.50
C VAL A 54 0.95 -28.92 8.15
N ARG A 55 -0.21 -28.83 7.50
CA ARG A 55 -0.95 -29.96 6.94
C ARG A 55 -0.88 -29.89 5.41
N GLY A 56 -0.39 -30.95 4.78
CA GLY A 56 -0.28 -31.04 3.33
C GLY A 56 1.01 -30.44 2.75
N ASN A 57 0.97 -30.09 1.46
CA ASN A 57 2.13 -29.61 0.74
C ASN A 57 2.56 -28.21 1.18
N TYR A 58 3.86 -27.99 1.19
CA TYR A 58 4.49 -26.72 1.56
C TYR A 58 5.31 -26.19 0.39
N GLU A 59 5.01 -24.96 -0.01
CA GLU A 59 5.79 -24.21 -0.99
C GLU A 59 6.04 -22.80 -0.47
N LEU A 60 7.21 -22.24 -0.81
CA LEU A 60 7.48 -20.84 -0.56
C LEU A 60 6.61 -19.99 -1.50
N MET A 61 6.12 -18.87 -0.99
CA MET A 61 5.45 -17.89 -1.83
C MET A 61 6.46 -17.26 -2.78
N THR A 62 6.00 -16.96 -3.98
CA THR A 62 6.69 -16.11 -4.96
C THR A 62 5.90 -14.81 -5.12
N TRP A 63 6.59 -13.75 -5.57
CA TRP A 63 5.91 -12.51 -5.90
C TRP A 63 5.17 -12.65 -7.24
N ASP A 64 3.94 -12.17 -7.30
CA ASP A 64 3.12 -12.14 -8.51
C ASP A 64 2.66 -10.69 -8.78
N GLU A 65 3.09 -10.14 -9.91
CA GLU A 65 2.79 -8.76 -10.30
C GLU A 65 1.31 -8.52 -10.60
N ALA A 66 0.56 -9.55 -11.02
CA ALA A 66 -0.88 -9.44 -11.25
C ALA A 66 -1.66 -9.34 -9.92
N VAL A 67 -1.17 -10.00 -8.87
CA VAL A 67 -1.72 -9.87 -7.51
C VAL A 67 -1.38 -8.50 -6.93
N GLU A 68 -0.15 -8.03 -7.11
CA GLU A 68 0.27 -6.67 -6.73
C GLU A 68 -0.61 -5.59 -7.39
N ALA A 69 -0.86 -5.71 -8.71
CA ALA A 69 -1.68 -4.75 -9.43
C ALA A 69 -3.12 -4.69 -8.90
N GLN A 70 -3.70 -5.82 -8.52
CA GLN A 70 -5.02 -5.87 -7.88
C GLN A 70 -5.00 -5.25 -6.47
N ALA A 71 -3.97 -5.55 -5.67
CA ALA A 71 -3.80 -4.98 -4.34
C ALA A 71 -3.60 -3.46 -4.40
N GLN A 72 -2.78 -2.96 -5.31
CA GLN A 72 -2.55 -1.53 -5.53
C GLN A 72 -3.84 -0.82 -5.95
N LYS A 73 -4.58 -1.40 -6.89
CA LYS A 73 -5.87 -0.84 -7.33
C LYS A 73 -6.86 -0.73 -6.16
N TRP A 74 -6.82 -1.67 -5.21
CA TRP A 74 -7.64 -1.59 -4.01
C TRP A 74 -7.14 -0.52 -3.04
N SER A 75 -5.83 -0.49 -2.73
CA SER A 75 -5.25 0.48 -1.80
C SER A 75 -5.41 1.92 -2.28
N ASP A 76 -5.43 2.15 -3.59
CA ASP A 76 -5.67 3.46 -4.20
C ASP A 76 -7.02 4.10 -3.83
N ASN A 77 -7.98 3.33 -3.32
CA ASN A 77 -9.27 3.86 -2.86
C ASN A 77 -9.18 4.53 -1.48
N CYS A 78 -8.07 4.34 -0.75
CA CYS A 78 -7.88 4.86 0.62
C CYS A 78 -9.00 4.48 1.60
N ILE A 79 -9.61 3.31 1.40
CA ILE A 79 -10.65 2.74 2.27
C ILE A 79 -10.08 1.53 3.00
N PHE A 80 -10.15 1.52 4.33
CA PHE A 80 -9.80 0.35 5.10
C PHE A 80 -10.96 -0.66 5.08
N GLY A 81 -10.78 -1.74 4.33
CA GLY A 81 -11.76 -2.81 4.20
C GLY A 81 -11.35 -3.85 3.17
N HIS A 82 -12.21 -4.85 2.97
CA HIS A 82 -12.06 -5.84 1.90
C HIS A 82 -12.67 -5.32 0.59
N GLY A 83 -12.02 -5.67 -0.52
CA GLY A 83 -12.41 -5.28 -1.87
C GLY A 83 -12.67 -6.47 -2.76
N GLU A 84 -13.20 -6.20 -3.95
CA GLU A 84 -13.42 -7.24 -4.97
C GLU A 84 -12.13 -7.52 -5.74
N LEU A 85 -11.44 -8.61 -5.38
CA LEU A 85 -10.31 -9.16 -6.11
C LEU A 85 -10.69 -10.49 -6.76
N LYS A 86 -10.10 -10.80 -7.92
CA LYS A 86 -10.45 -12.01 -8.69
C LYS A 86 -9.47 -13.13 -8.39
N GLY A 87 -9.98 -14.21 -7.79
CA GLY A 87 -9.24 -15.47 -7.63
C GLY A 87 -8.08 -15.41 -6.63
N VAL A 88 -8.02 -14.41 -5.75
CA VAL A 88 -6.96 -14.23 -4.75
C VAL A 88 -7.54 -13.92 -3.38
N GLY A 89 -6.89 -14.40 -2.32
CA GLY A 89 -7.19 -14.00 -0.94
C GLY A 89 -6.68 -12.60 -0.63
N GLN A 90 -7.22 -11.98 0.42
CA GLN A 90 -6.89 -10.59 0.78
C GLN A 90 -6.70 -10.43 2.29
N ASN A 91 -5.62 -9.75 2.67
CA ASN A 91 -5.42 -9.16 4.00
C ASN A 91 -5.35 -7.63 3.85
N ALA A 92 -5.89 -6.88 4.82
CA ALA A 92 -5.82 -5.43 4.84
C ALA A 92 -5.24 -4.94 6.17
N ALA A 93 -4.38 -3.92 6.12
CA ALA A 93 -3.83 -3.25 7.28
C ALA A 93 -3.83 -1.73 7.04
N VAL A 94 -4.01 -0.95 8.10
CA VAL A 94 -3.94 0.52 8.07
C VAL A 94 -3.06 0.99 9.22
N ALA A 95 -2.26 2.02 8.95
CA ALA A 95 -1.49 2.74 9.95
C ALA A 95 -1.69 4.24 9.72
N GLY A 96 -1.81 5.01 10.79
CA GLY A 96 -1.92 6.47 10.74
C GLY A 96 -0.73 7.10 11.46
N SER A 97 -0.24 8.22 10.92
CA SER A 97 0.68 9.12 11.61
C SER A 97 -0.11 10.27 12.25
N VAL A 98 0.23 10.66 13.48
CA VAL A 98 -0.18 11.97 14.00
C VAL A 98 0.75 12.99 13.36
N GLU A 99 0.29 13.73 12.36
CA GLU A 99 1.02 14.92 11.92
C GLU A 99 1.00 15.93 13.07
N GLN A 100 2.18 16.27 13.58
CA GLN A 100 2.33 17.38 14.51
C GLN A 100 2.01 18.65 13.73
N ILE A 101 0.83 19.23 13.95
CA ILE A 101 0.39 20.50 13.36
C ILE A 101 1.40 21.56 13.79
N GLN A 102 2.39 21.88 12.95
CA GLN A 102 3.40 22.89 13.28
C GLN A 102 3.79 23.80 12.12
N SER A 103 2.86 24.09 11.19
CA SER A 103 3.13 25.06 10.12
C SER A 103 2.03 26.09 9.84
N GLU A 104 0.84 26.05 10.46
CA GLU A 104 -0.20 27.07 10.21
C GLU A 104 -0.13 28.31 11.13
N ALA A 105 0.73 28.32 12.16
CA ALA A 105 0.83 29.46 13.08
C ALA A 105 1.75 30.60 12.59
N LEU A 106 2.52 30.44 11.50
CA LEU A 106 3.48 31.46 11.06
C LEU A 106 2.99 32.35 9.91
N LEU A 107 1.92 31.98 9.19
CA LEU A 107 1.40 32.77 8.06
C LEU A 107 0.29 33.78 8.44
N LEU A 108 -0.11 33.83 9.71
CA LEU A 108 -1.04 34.85 10.23
C LEU A 108 -0.35 35.91 11.11
N ALA A 109 0.99 35.91 11.16
CA ALA A 109 1.78 36.83 11.99
C ALA A 109 2.78 37.70 11.18
N SER A 110 2.62 37.81 9.86
CA SER A 110 3.41 38.69 9.00
C SER A 110 2.53 39.49 8.05
#